data_AF-A0A946ABZ1-F1
#
_entry.id   AF-A0A946ABZ1-F1
#
_cell.length_a   1.000
_cell.length_b   1.000
_cell.length_c   1.000
_cell.angle_alpha   90.00
_cell.angle_beta   90.00
_cell.angle_gamma   90.00
#
_symmetry.space_group_name_H-M   'P 1'
#
loop_
_entity.id
_entity.type
_entity.pdbx_description
1 polymer ?
#
loop_
_entity_poly.entity_id
_entity_poly.type
_entity_poly.pdbx_seq_one_letter_code
_entity_poly.pdbx_strand_id
1 'polypeptide(L)'
;MIDLSRHAGSSMAVFGLGRSGISASLALAAGGVEVSAWDDDPARRRHAAELGVTLNDLYRIEWEGFRGLVLSPGVPLTHPAPHPLVARALTAKIEILGDMELFARSRPKGRVVGVTGTNGKSTTSALTAHLLEQAGLNVQLGGNIGTPVLDLDPMEDDGIYVLELSSFQLDLIRTLVSDVAVLLNVSPDHIERHGDFSNYIASKTRIFARRESKQTSVIGIDDDVCRRIHQELGGRRGRSTIPVSVQRRIARGIYVRDGILIDETAKKPAEIVDLNRVKSLLGVHNWQNAAAAFAAVRALGFSGGDVAKAFKSFSGLAHRQEVVARIGKAVFINDSKATNAAAASRGLACYDNIYWIAGGRAKEGGIATLSPHFPRMAHVFLIGEAAGAFAQTLEGRVPYTVCGDMEKAVAAAAEQALTERRAAPVVLLSPACASFDQFNDFEDRGNRFRDLVLDEKKRRDAETAKSITEDQLAKGKRGKDMKKPAAKKKAAPKKAAAKKTSAKKAAPKKAAAKKAPAKKAAPKKAAAKKAPAKKKAAPKKAAAKKAPAKKKAAPKKAAAKKAPAKKKAAGKKKS
;
A
#
# COMPACT_ATOMS: atom_id res chain seq x y z
N MET A 1 5.93 -20.01 -7.11
CA MET A 1 6.71 -20.09 -5.85
C MET A 1 8.22 -20.06 -6.14
N ILE A 2 8.96 -19.26 -5.38
CA ILE A 2 10.41 -19.05 -5.52
C ILE A 2 11.20 -20.32 -5.15
N ASP A 3 12.18 -20.68 -5.97
CA ASP A 3 13.01 -21.85 -5.75
C ASP A 3 14.06 -21.62 -4.63
N LEU A 4 13.95 -22.39 -3.55
CA LEU A 4 14.87 -22.37 -2.42
C LEU A 4 15.77 -23.63 -2.35
N SER A 5 15.88 -24.40 -3.43
CA SER A 5 16.71 -25.62 -3.54
C SER A 5 18.18 -25.45 -3.15
N ARG A 6 18.70 -24.22 -3.15
CA ARG A 6 20.06 -23.91 -2.64
C ARG A 6 20.24 -24.12 -1.14
N HIS A 7 19.14 -24.27 -0.43
CA HIS A 7 19.11 -24.62 0.98
C HIS A 7 18.87 -26.13 1.20
N ALA A 8 18.71 -26.92 0.14
CA ALA A 8 18.42 -28.36 0.23
C ALA A 8 19.41 -29.11 1.13
N GLY A 9 18.90 -30.09 1.87
CA GLY A 9 19.69 -30.90 2.80
C GLY A 9 20.16 -30.16 4.05
N SER A 10 19.59 -28.98 4.34
CA SER A 10 19.77 -28.29 5.62
C SER A 10 18.48 -28.28 6.43
N SER A 11 18.60 -28.01 7.73
CA SER A 11 17.46 -27.80 8.61
C SER A 11 17.34 -26.31 8.94
N MET A 12 16.12 -25.76 8.96
CA MET A 12 15.87 -24.36 9.33
C MET A 12 14.67 -24.24 10.27
N ALA A 13 14.78 -23.31 11.23
CA ALA A 13 13.68 -22.96 12.12
C ALA A 13 12.88 -21.81 11.50
N VAL A 14 11.55 -21.84 11.61
CA VAL A 14 10.66 -20.73 11.20
C VAL A 14 9.83 -20.30 12.40
N PHE A 15 9.91 -19.02 12.79
CA PHE A 15 9.13 -18.49 13.90
C PHE A 15 8.17 -17.38 13.49
N GLY A 16 6.92 -17.55 13.91
CA GLY A 16 5.76 -16.76 13.53
C GLY A 16 5.12 -17.32 12.26
N LEU A 17 3.86 -17.74 12.34
CA LEU A 17 3.08 -18.42 11.31
C LEU A 17 1.93 -17.54 10.82
N GLY A 18 2.21 -16.26 10.60
CA GLY A 18 1.38 -15.42 9.74
C GLY A 18 1.59 -15.75 8.25
N ARG A 19 1.07 -14.92 7.35
CA ARG A 19 1.18 -15.13 5.89
C ARG A 19 2.61 -15.39 5.40
N SER A 20 3.56 -14.52 5.76
CA SER A 20 4.99 -14.69 5.37
C SER A 20 5.63 -15.94 5.99
N GLY A 21 5.28 -16.29 7.23
CA GLY A 21 5.87 -17.44 7.92
C GLY A 21 5.40 -18.78 7.37
N ILE A 22 4.11 -18.89 7.04
CA ILE A 22 3.55 -20.06 6.35
C ILE A 22 4.18 -20.19 4.96
N SER A 23 4.20 -19.11 4.17
CA SER A 23 4.86 -19.07 2.86
C SER A 23 6.32 -19.51 2.92
N ALA A 24 7.09 -18.98 3.88
CA ALA A 24 8.49 -19.37 4.06
C ALA A 24 8.65 -20.85 4.44
N SER A 25 7.78 -21.37 5.32
CA SER A 25 7.83 -22.77 5.73
C SER A 25 7.58 -23.71 4.54
N LEU A 26 6.55 -23.42 3.75
CA LEU A 26 6.19 -24.23 2.59
C LEU A 26 7.24 -24.12 1.47
N ALA A 27 7.76 -22.93 1.20
CA ALA A 27 8.80 -22.73 0.18
C ALA A 27 10.12 -23.41 0.53
N LEU A 28 10.52 -23.39 1.81
CA LEU A 28 11.71 -24.10 2.29
C LEU A 28 11.52 -25.61 2.18
N ALA A 29 10.37 -26.14 2.62
CA ALA A 29 10.07 -27.57 2.51
C ALA A 29 10.06 -28.02 1.04
N ALA A 30 9.46 -27.25 0.14
CA ALA A 30 9.48 -27.51 -1.31
C ALA A 30 10.91 -27.46 -1.89
N GLY A 31 11.80 -26.65 -1.32
CA GLY A 31 13.22 -26.60 -1.65
C GLY A 31 14.08 -27.71 -1.03
N GLY A 32 13.48 -28.70 -0.36
CA GLY A 32 14.22 -29.82 0.27
C GLY A 32 14.91 -29.46 1.59
N VAL A 33 14.41 -28.45 2.30
CA VAL A 33 14.86 -28.06 3.64
C VAL A 33 14.01 -28.77 4.69
N GLU A 34 14.62 -29.29 5.74
CA GLU A 34 13.90 -29.76 6.92
C GLU A 34 13.43 -28.56 7.75
N VAL A 35 12.13 -28.32 7.79
CA VAL A 35 11.55 -27.14 8.44
C VAL A 35 10.97 -27.51 9.79
N SER A 36 11.38 -26.78 10.83
CA SER A 36 10.73 -26.78 12.14
C SER A 36 10.07 -25.44 12.37
N ALA A 37 8.74 -25.39 12.32
CA ALA A 37 8.00 -24.14 12.44
C ALA A 37 7.19 -24.03 13.74
N TRP A 38 7.09 -22.80 14.28
CA TRP A 38 6.30 -22.54 15.48
C TRP A 38 5.73 -21.13 15.54
N ASP A 39 4.62 -21.00 16.26
CA ASP A 39 3.99 -19.74 16.66
C ASP A 39 3.47 -19.91 18.09
N ASP A 40 3.48 -18.83 18.86
CA ASP A 40 2.96 -18.84 20.22
C ASP A 40 1.44 -18.94 20.25
N ASP A 41 0.76 -18.45 19.20
CA ASP A 41 -0.68 -18.53 19.04
C ASP A 41 -1.12 -19.94 18.57
N PRO A 42 -1.86 -20.69 19.41
CA PRO A 42 -2.34 -22.02 19.04
C PRO A 42 -3.26 -22.04 17.81
N ALA A 43 -4.01 -20.95 17.55
CA ALA A 43 -4.88 -20.87 16.38
C ALA A 43 -4.08 -20.77 15.09
N ARG A 44 -3.00 -19.97 15.09
CA ARG A 44 -2.06 -19.88 13.96
C ARG A 44 -1.36 -21.20 13.69
N ARG A 45 -0.96 -21.91 14.74
CA ARG A 45 -0.39 -23.26 14.62
C ARG A 45 -1.36 -24.22 13.93
N ARG A 46 -2.61 -24.31 14.40
CA ARG A 46 -3.63 -25.18 13.78
C ARG A 46 -3.81 -24.86 12.30
N HIS A 47 -3.98 -23.59 11.97
CA HIS A 47 -4.13 -23.14 10.59
C HIS A 47 -2.91 -23.49 9.71
N ALA A 48 -1.70 -23.29 10.21
CA ALA A 48 -0.49 -23.64 9.47
C ALA A 48 -0.36 -25.16 9.23
N ALA A 49 -0.73 -25.98 10.22
CA ALA A 49 -0.74 -27.43 10.08
C ALA A 49 -1.75 -27.92 9.02
N GLU A 50 -2.94 -27.31 8.95
CA GLU A 50 -3.94 -27.57 7.89
C GLU A 50 -3.38 -27.27 6.49
N LEU A 51 -2.46 -26.31 6.39
CA LEU A 51 -1.78 -25.94 5.15
C LEU A 51 -0.51 -26.79 4.87
N GLY A 52 -0.23 -27.80 5.69
CA GLY A 52 0.90 -28.71 5.51
C GLY A 52 2.22 -28.26 6.12
N VAL A 53 2.22 -27.26 7.01
CA VAL A 53 3.43 -26.83 7.73
C VAL A 53 3.78 -27.82 8.84
N THR A 54 5.02 -28.33 8.84
CA THR A 54 5.57 -29.14 9.92
C THR A 54 5.79 -28.31 11.18
N LEU A 55 5.09 -28.67 12.26
CA LEU A 55 5.18 -27.97 13.55
C LEU A 55 6.10 -28.71 14.51
N ASN A 56 7.09 -28.00 15.04
CA ASN A 56 7.95 -28.47 16.13
C ASN A 56 8.09 -27.36 17.17
N ASP A 57 7.93 -27.68 18.45
CA ASP A 57 8.04 -26.70 19.53
C ASP A 57 9.49 -26.19 19.62
N LEU A 58 9.73 -24.99 19.06
CA LEU A 58 11.04 -24.35 19.01
C LEU A 58 11.61 -24.03 20.41
N TYR A 59 10.79 -24.07 21.47
CA TYR A 59 11.24 -23.96 22.85
C TYR A 59 11.81 -25.27 23.39
N ARG A 60 11.41 -26.42 22.85
CA ARG A 60 11.76 -27.75 23.37
C ARG A 60 12.77 -28.52 22.52
N ILE A 61 12.90 -28.20 21.24
CA ILE A 61 13.88 -28.87 20.38
C ILE A 61 15.30 -28.37 20.62
N GLU A 62 16.28 -29.20 20.29
CA GLU A 62 17.68 -28.80 20.20
C GLU A 62 17.92 -27.93 18.96
N TRP A 63 18.78 -26.93 19.12
CA TRP A 63 19.05 -25.98 18.03
C TRP A 63 20.30 -26.34 17.22
N GLU A 64 21.06 -27.34 17.66
CA GLU A 64 22.23 -27.83 16.94
C GLU A 64 21.84 -28.33 15.53
N GLY A 65 22.61 -27.92 14.52
CA GLY A 65 22.34 -28.28 13.12
C GLY A 65 21.44 -27.32 12.34
N PHE A 66 20.70 -26.41 12.98
CA PHE A 66 19.93 -25.40 12.24
C PHE A 66 20.85 -24.42 11.51
N ARG A 67 20.60 -24.24 10.21
CA ARG A 67 21.33 -23.26 9.38
C ARG A 67 20.86 -21.82 9.61
N GLY A 68 19.62 -21.63 10.05
CA GLY A 68 19.05 -20.31 10.28
C GLY A 68 17.69 -20.35 10.96
N LEU A 69 17.36 -19.23 11.61
CA LEU A 69 16.02 -18.89 12.08
C LEU A 69 15.40 -17.90 11.09
N VAL A 70 14.33 -18.30 10.43
CA VAL A 70 13.50 -17.43 9.60
C VAL A 70 12.46 -16.78 10.50
N LEU A 71 12.58 -15.48 10.68
CA LEU A 71 11.75 -14.70 11.58
C LEU A 71 10.66 -13.96 10.79
N SER A 72 9.40 -14.16 11.18
CA SER A 72 8.32 -13.32 10.70
C SER A 72 8.58 -11.84 11.06
N PRO A 73 8.41 -10.87 10.13
CA PRO A 73 8.74 -9.47 10.38
C PRO A 73 8.01 -8.85 11.59
N GLY A 74 6.82 -9.33 11.90
CA GLY A 74 6.03 -8.87 13.04
C GLY A 74 6.61 -9.23 14.41
N VAL A 75 7.57 -10.17 14.49
CA VAL A 75 8.19 -10.60 15.75
C VAL A 75 9.31 -9.63 16.16
N PRO A 76 9.41 -9.23 17.44
CA PRO A 76 10.48 -8.37 17.92
C PRO A 76 11.89 -8.95 17.68
N LEU A 77 12.65 -8.35 16.75
CA LEU A 77 14.07 -8.65 16.54
C LEU A 77 14.94 -8.01 17.63
N THR A 78 14.61 -6.78 18.06
CA THR A 78 15.41 -6.03 19.04
C THR A 78 14.57 -5.34 20.12
N HIS A 79 13.56 -4.54 19.74
CA HIS A 79 12.77 -3.73 20.69
C HIS A 79 11.30 -4.17 20.73
N PRO A 80 10.62 -4.04 21.89
CA PRO A 80 11.13 -3.51 23.18
C PRO A 80 12.14 -4.45 23.87
N ALA A 81 12.07 -5.74 23.56
CA ALA A 81 13.12 -6.72 23.82
C ALA A 81 13.12 -7.73 22.66
N PRO A 82 14.26 -8.38 22.34
CA PRO A 82 14.27 -9.46 21.37
C PRO A 82 13.37 -10.59 21.85
N HIS A 83 12.65 -11.23 20.93
CA HIS A 83 11.87 -12.41 21.24
C HIS A 83 12.75 -13.51 21.87
N PRO A 84 12.28 -14.34 22.83
CA PRO A 84 13.11 -15.38 23.44
C PRO A 84 13.81 -16.31 22.44
N LEU A 85 13.15 -16.67 21.35
CA LEU A 85 13.76 -17.50 20.29
C LEU A 85 14.80 -16.74 19.44
N VAL A 86 14.69 -15.41 19.34
CA VAL A 86 15.75 -14.57 18.77
C VAL A 86 16.99 -14.62 19.67
N ALA A 87 16.82 -14.46 20.98
CA ALA A 87 17.92 -14.57 21.94
C ALA A 87 18.57 -15.97 21.90
N ARG A 88 17.75 -17.03 21.81
CA ARG A 88 18.24 -18.41 21.67
C ARG A 88 19.06 -18.62 20.39
N ALA A 89 18.57 -18.12 19.24
CA ALA A 89 19.30 -18.18 17.98
C ALA A 89 20.67 -17.49 18.08
N LEU A 90 20.74 -16.31 18.71
CA LEU A 90 21.99 -15.58 18.91
C LEU A 90 22.98 -16.35 19.79
N THR A 91 22.52 -16.93 20.90
CA THR A 91 23.35 -17.78 21.79
C THR A 91 23.87 -19.01 21.06
N ALA A 92 23.04 -19.65 20.24
CA ALA A 92 23.40 -20.79 19.41
C ALA A 92 24.21 -20.39 18.15
N LYS A 93 24.50 -19.09 17.94
CA LYS A 93 25.20 -18.54 16.77
C LYS A 93 24.52 -18.88 15.44
N ILE A 94 23.20 -19.02 15.45
CA ILE A 94 22.38 -19.29 14.29
C ILE A 94 21.98 -17.97 13.63
N GLU A 95 22.07 -17.93 12.31
CA GLU A 95 21.73 -16.73 11.56
C GLU A 95 20.22 -16.47 11.59
N ILE A 96 19.84 -15.22 11.83
CA ILE A 96 18.43 -14.78 11.76
C ILE A 96 18.19 -14.13 10.40
N LEU A 97 17.14 -14.59 9.71
CA LEU A 97 16.77 -14.24 8.34
C LEU A 97 15.30 -13.83 8.27
N GLY A 98 14.93 -13.09 7.23
CA GLY A 98 13.53 -12.85 6.85
C GLY A 98 13.20 -13.53 5.51
N ASP A 99 11.91 -13.54 5.16
CA ASP A 99 11.40 -14.00 3.86
C ASP A 99 12.09 -13.29 2.67
N MET A 100 12.29 -11.98 2.78
CA MET A 100 12.98 -11.16 1.78
C MET A 100 14.47 -11.54 1.60
N GLU A 101 15.12 -11.96 2.68
CA GLU A 101 16.52 -12.40 2.62
C GLU A 101 16.62 -13.79 1.99
N LEU A 102 15.66 -14.68 2.22
CA LEU A 102 15.56 -15.95 1.49
C LEU A 102 15.33 -15.71 -0.01
N PHE A 103 14.41 -14.79 -0.36
CA PHE A 103 14.22 -14.37 -1.74
C PHE A 103 15.53 -13.87 -2.36
N ALA A 104 16.27 -12.99 -1.70
CA ALA A 104 17.57 -12.52 -2.20
C ALA A 104 18.58 -13.67 -2.42
N ARG A 105 18.63 -14.64 -1.50
CA ARG A 105 19.56 -15.79 -1.55
C ARG A 105 19.20 -16.82 -2.62
N SER A 106 17.93 -16.88 -3.04
CA SER A 106 17.53 -17.62 -4.24
C SER A 106 18.25 -17.08 -5.50
N ARG A 107 18.72 -15.83 -5.47
CA ARG A 107 19.26 -15.07 -6.62
C ARG A 107 18.24 -15.05 -7.76
N PRO A 108 17.12 -14.34 -7.60
CA PRO A 108 16.13 -14.20 -8.65
C PRO A 108 16.80 -13.61 -9.90
N LYS A 109 16.39 -14.09 -11.07
CA LYS A 109 16.85 -13.56 -12.36
C LYS A 109 16.11 -12.26 -12.72
N GLY A 110 14.80 -12.22 -12.45
CA GLY A 110 13.98 -11.02 -12.65
C GLY A 110 14.51 -9.81 -11.88
N ARG A 111 14.39 -8.64 -12.49
CA ARG A 111 14.80 -7.36 -11.89
C ARG A 111 13.94 -7.02 -10.69
N VAL A 112 14.48 -6.31 -9.72
CA VAL A 112 13.79 -5.96 -8.47
C VAL A 112 13.63 -4.45 -8.32
N VAL A 113 12.39 -4.00 -8.13
CA VAL A 113 12.05 -2.65 -7.66
C VAL A 113 11.60 -2.75 -6.21
N GLY A 114 12.41 -2.25 -5.27
CA GLY A 114 12.06 -2.17 -3.86
C GLY A 114 11.43 -0.83 -3.52
N VAL A 115 10.29 -0.82 -2.82
CA VAL A 115 9.59 0.41 -2.42
C VAL A 115 9.41 0.45 -0.91
N THR A 116 9.91 1.51 -0.27
CA THR A 116 9.68 1.79 1.16
C THR A 116 9.38 3.27 1.43
N GLY A 117 9.05 3.55 2.68
CA GLY A 117 8.62 4.85 3.18
C GLY A 117 7.74 4.69 4.41
N THR A 118 7.47 5.76 5.14
CA THR A 118 6.44 5.70 6.19
C THR A 118 5.07 5.55 5.53
N ASN A 119 4.80 6.34 4.48
CA ASN A 119 3.50 6.40 3.82
C ASN A 119 3.62 6.30 2.29
N GLY A 120 2.53 5.91 1.63
CA GLY A 120 2.44 5.85 0.17
C GLY A 120 2.98 4.56 -0.46
N LYS A 121 3.71 3.73 0.31
CA LYS A 121 4.33 2.48 -0.15
C LYS A 121 3.45 1.61 -1.05
N SER A 122 2.23 1.30 -0.61
CA SER A 122 1.32 0.42 -1.32
C SER A 122 0.86 1.02 -2.64
N THR A 123 0.43 2.28 -2.61
CA THR A 123 0.00 2.99 -3.82
C THR A 123 1.15 3.11 -4.81
N THR A 124 2.35 3.46 -4.36
CA THR A 124 3.53 3.54 -5.24
C THR A 124 3.91 2.18 -5.82
N SER A 125 3.89 1.11 -5.02
CA SER A 125 4.24 -0.24 -5.50
C SER A 125 3.22 -0.73 -6.53
N ALA A 126 1.92 -0.59 -6.23
CA ALA A 126 0.85 -0.97 -7.14
C ALA A 126 0.84 -0.12 -8.42
N LEU A 127 1.05 1.19 -8.31
CA LEU A 127 1.14 2.07 -9.47
C LEU A 127 2.37 1.72 -10.31
N THR A 128 3.53 1.47 -9.69
CA THR A 128 4.74 1.06 -10.42
C THR A 128 4.49 -0.23 -11.19
N ALA A 129 3.89 -1.24 -10.56
CA ALA A 129 3.53 -2.48 -11.21
C ALA A 129 2.57 -2.24 -12.38
N HIS A 130 1.48 -1.49 -12.17
CA HIS A 130 0.51 -1.15 -13.20
C HIS A 130 1.14 -0.42 -14.39
N LEU A 131 2.01 0.57 -14.16
CA LEU A 131 2.68 1.30 -15.24
C LEU A 131 3.57 0.36 -16.08
N LEU A 132 4.28 -0.56 -15.44
CA LEU A 132 5.15 -1.54 -16.10
C LEU A 132 4.33 -2.60 -16.87
N GLU A 133 3.24 -3.10 -16.30
CA GLU A 133 2.33 -4.05 -16.94
C GLU A 133 1.66 -3.44 -18.19
N GLN A 134 1.20 -2.19 -18.09
CA GLN A 134 0.61 -1.47 -19.22
C GLN A 134 1.65 -1.13 -20.31
N ALA A 135 2.94 -1.13 -19.96
CA ALA A 135 4.05 -1.08 -20.93
C ALA A 135 4.37 -2.44 -21.56
N GLY A 136 3.62 -3.50 -21.24
CA GLY A 136 3.75 -4.84 -21.81
C GLY A 136 4.78 -5.73 -21.14
N LEU A 137 5.19 -5.43 -19.90
CA LEU A 137 6.21 -6.19 -19.18
C LEU A 137 5.57 -7.28 -18.31
N ASN A 138 6.33 -8.36 -18.09
CA ASN A 138 5.98 -9.37 -17.10
C ASN A 138 6.34 -8.86 -15.70
N VAL A 139 5.32 -8.60 -14.88
CA VAL A 139 5.48 -7.98 -13.56
C VAL A 139 4.76 -8.81 -12.52
N GLN A 140 5.36 -8.93 -11.33
CA GLN A 140 4.67 -9.42 -10.14
C GLN A 140 4.87 -8.45 -8.99
N LEU A 141 3.75 -8.05 -8.39
CA LEU A 141 3.70 -7.26 -7.17
C LEU A 141 3.66 -8.18 -5.95
N GLY A 142 4.51 -7.92 -4.96
CA GLY A 142 4.50 -8.69 -3.72
C GLY A 142 5.22 -8.06 -2.56
N GLY A 143 5.48 -8.88 -1.55
CA GLY A 143 6.20 -8.49 -0.34
C GLY A 143 5.28 -8.17 0.83
N ASN A 144 5.34 -6.95 1.35
CA ASN A 144 4.48 -6.51 2.46
C ASN A 144 2.99 -6.38 2.08
N ILE A 145 2.68 -6.29 0.79
CA ILE A 145 1.32 -6.29 0.26
C ILE A 145 1.19 -7.35 -0.85
N GLY A 146 -0.06 -7.72 -1.16
CA GLY A 146 -0.34 -8.70 -2.21
C GLY A 146 0.16 -10.09 -1.81
N THR A 147 0.93 -10.71 -2.70
CA THR A 147 1.47 -12.06 -2.55
C THR A 147 2.76 -12.02 -1.70
N PRO A 148 2.91 -12.90 -0.68
CA PRO A 148 4.17 -13.06 0.03
C PRO A 148 5.32 -13.31 -0.95
N VAL A 149 6.50 -12.75 -0.68
CA VAL A 149 7.60 -12.72 -1.66
C VAL A 149 8.04 -14.12 -2.13
N LEU A 150 7.93 -15.13 -1.26
CA LEU A 150 8.33 -16.50 -1.58
C LEU A 150 7.24 -17.26 -2.37
N ASP A 151 5.99 -16.80 -2.33
CA ASP A 151 4.89 -17.39 -3.12
C ASP A 151 4.91 -16.93 -4.58
N LEU A 152 5.62 -15.83 -4.88
CA LEU A 152 5.79 -15.31 -6.24
C LEU A 152 6.36 -16.36 -7.19
N ASP A 153 6.03 -16.24 -8.47
CA ASP A 153 6.56 -17.11 -9.50
C ASP A 153 7.99 -16.70 -9.88
N PRO A 154 8.90 -17.68 -10.08
CA PRO A 154 10.23 -17.40 -10.61
C PRO A 154 10.12 -16.73 -11.97
N MET A 155 10.86 -15.64 -12.16
CA MET A 155 10.93 -14.89 -13.40
C MET A 155 12.29 -15.07 -14.05
N GLU A 156 12.31 -14.98 -15.38
CA GLU A 156 13.53 -14.81 -16.16
C GLU A 156 13.98 -13.33 -16.16
N ASP A 157 15.12 -13.04 -16.79
CA ASP A 157 15.79 -11.71 -16.74
C ASP A 157 14.93 -10.55 -17.28
N ASP A 158 13.90 -10.83 -18.07
CA ASP A 158 12.96 -9.84 -18.62
C ASP A 158 11.80 -9.50 -17.66
N GLY A 159 11.58 -10.32 -16.64
CA GLY A 159 10.58 -10.10 -15.61
C GLY A 159 10.99 -9.06 -14.57
N ILE A 160 9.99 -8.47 -13.90
CA ILE A 160 10.19 -7.47 -12.86
C ILE A 160 9.36 -7.82 -11.61
N TYR A 161 10.05 -7.92 -10.47
CA TYR A 161 9.44 -7.94 -9.15
C TYR A 161 9.29 -6.51 -8.62
N VAL A 162 8.08 -6.11 -8.29
CA VAL A 162 7.82 -4.88 -7.54
C VAL A 162 7.50 -5.27 -6.11
N LEU A 163 8.41 -4.94 -5.18
CA LEU A 163 8.35 -5.40 -3.79
C LEU A 163 8.09 -4.23 -2.85
N GLU A 164 6.96 -4.26 -2.15
CA GLU A 164 6.76 -3.39 -1.00
C GLU A 164 7.56 -3.90 0.20
N LEU A 165 8.37 -3.04 0.81
CA LEU A 165 9.25 -3.37 1.93
C LEU A 165 8.89 -2.54 3.17
N SER A 166 8.49 -3.21 4.24
CA SER A 166 8.34 -2.59 5.58
C SER A 166 9.72 -2.36 6.23
N SER A 167 9.78 -1.50 7.25
CA SER A 167 11.01 -1.37 8.06
C SER A 167 11.36 -2.70 8.74
N PHE A 168 10.37 -3.43 9.23
CA PHE A 168 10.60 -4.73 9.88
C PHE A 168 11.27 -5.76 8.96
N GLN A 169 10.85 -5.81 7.68
CA GLN A 169 11.51 -6.65 6.68
C GLN A 169 12.92 -6.16 6.36
N LEU A 170 13.11 -4.85 6.27
CA LEU A 170 14.42 -4.25 5.99
C LEU A 170 15.45 -4.54 7.10
N ASP A 171 15.05 -4.67 8.36
CA ASP A 171 15.97 -5.06 9.44
C ASP A 171 16.46 -6.51 9.33
N LEU A 172 15.71 -7.36 8.64
CA LEU A 172 16.04 -8.78 8.42
C LEU A 172 16.78 -9.03 7.09
N ILE A 173 16.98 -8.00 6.27
CA ILE A 173 17.70 -8.08 5.00
C ILE A 173 19.20 -7.89 5.20
N ARG A 174 20.00 -8.68 4.48
CA ARG A 174 21.47 -8.59 4.43
C ARG A 174 22.01 -8.46 3.00
N THR A 175 21.43 -9.20 2.06
CA THR A 175 21.98 -9.37 0.70
C THR A 175 21.05 -8.91 -0.42
N LEU A 176 19.78 -8.59 -0.13
CA LEU A 176 18.87 -8.04 -1.13
C LEU A 176 19.43 -6.72 -1.69
N VAL A 177 19.61 -6.66 -3.00
CA VAL A 177 19.92 -5.44 -3.74
C VAL A 177 18.90 -5.31 -4.85
N SER A 178 18.11 -4.25 -4.81
CA SER A 178 17.17 -3.90 -5.88
C SER A 178 17.91 -3.24 -7.05
N ASP A 179 17.42 -3.42 -8.28
CA ASP A 179 17.84 -2.60 -9.43
C ASP A 179 17.39 -1.15 -9.24
N VAL A 180 16.21 -0.96 -8.65
CA VAL A 180 15.68 0.35 -8.25
C VAL A 180 15.19 0.30 -6.81
N ALA A 181 15.68 1.21 -5.97
CA ALA A 181 15.26 1.36 -4.58
C ALA A 181 14.55 2.70 -4.39
N VAL A 182 13.31 2.67 -3.93
CA VAL A 182 12.46 3.86 -3.72
C VAL A 182 12.28 4.12 -2.23
N LEU A 183 12.66 5.30 -1.77
CA LEU A 183 12.33 5.82 -0.44
C LEU A 183 11.44 7.05 -0.57
N LEU A 184 10.17 6.92 -0.20
CA LEU A 184 9.16 7.96 -0.42
C LEU A 184 9.27 9.14 0.55
N ASN A 185 9.23 8.83 1.84
CA ASN A 185 9.20 9.78 2.94
C ASN A 185 9.56 9.07 4.25
N VAL A 186 10.03 9.81 5.25
CA VAL A 186 10.27 9.30 6.61
C VAL A 186 9.74 10.26 7.68
N SER A 187 8.74 9.81 8.43
CA SER A 187 8.19 10.46 9.62
C SER A 187 8.09 9.48 10.78
N PRO A 188 8.05 9.93 12.05
CA PRO A 188 7.95 9.05 13.22
C PRO A 188 6.78 8.07 13.11
N ASP A 189 7.07 6.79 13.25
CA ASP A 189 6.12 5.68 13.18
C ASP A 189 6.79 4.42 13.74
N HIS A 190 6.03 3.51 14.34
CA HIS A 190 6.52 2.27 14.93
C HIS A 190 7.71 2.43 15.91
N ILE A 191 7.82 3.56 16.61
CA ILE A 191 8.98 3.86 17.48
C ILE A 191 9.14 2.81 18.57
N GLU A 192 8.05 2.26 19.08
CA GLU A 192 8.03 1.16 20.05
C GLU A 192 8.78 -0.10 19.56
N ARG A 193 8.85 -0.31 18.24
CA ARG A 193 9.53 -1.44 17.60
C ARG A 193 10.97 -1.14 17.21
N HIS A 194 11.33 0.14 17.11
CA HIS A 194 12.66 0.60 16.70
C HIS A 194 13.46 1.18 17.87
N GLY A 195 12.84 1.40 19.03
CA GLY A 195 13.41 2.06 20.20
C GLY A 195 13.41 3.57 20.06
N ASP A 196 13.93 4.09 18.94
CA ASP A 196 13.95 5.52 18.63
C ASP A 196 13.77 5.78 17.12
N PHE A 197 13.63 7.06 16.77
CA PHE A 197 13.43 7.48 15.38
C PHE A 197 14.68 7.30 14.51
N SER A 198 15.88 7.39 15.08
CA SER A 198 17.14 7.17 14.35
C SER A 198 17.27 5.73 13.87
N ASN A 199 16.88 4.76 14.71
CA ASN A 199 16.84 3.34 14.36
C ASN A 199 15.80 3.07 13.27
N TYR A 200 14.65 3.74 13.30
CA TYR A 200 13.65 3.64 12.23
C TYR A 200 14.18 4.16 10.88
N ILE A 201 14.92 5.28 10.89
CA ILE A 201 15.61 5.81 9.71
C ILE A 201 16.67 4.82 9.23
N ALA A 202 17.48 4.27 10.15
CA ALA A 202 18.49 3.27 9.84
C ALA A 202 17.87 1.99 9.24
N SER A 203 16.69 1.58 9.70
CA SER A 203 15.89 0.49 9.12
C SER A 203 15.54 0.76 7.67
N LYS A 204 14.92 1.90 7.36
CA LYS A 204 14.52 2.23 5.97
C LYS A 204 15.68 2.41 5.02
N THR A 205 16.79 2.97 5.48
CA THR A 205 18.00 3.17 4.64
C THR A 205 18.68 1.88 4.23
N ARG A 206 18.37 0.73 4.87
CA ARG A 206 18.86 -0.59 4.44
C ARG A 206 18.38 -1.00 3.04
N ILE A 207 17.36 -0.34 2.49
CA ILE A 207 16.91 -0.57 1.10
C ILE A 207 18.00 -0.20 0.08
N PHE A 208 18.89 0.72 0.45
CA PHE A 208 19.99 1.16 -0.41
C PHE A 208 21.18 0.22 -0.31
N ALA A 209 21.79 -0.08 -1.45
CA ALA A 209 22.96 -0.93 -1.52
C ALA A 209 24.10 -0.39 -0.63
N ARG A 210 24.64 -1.27 0.23
CA ARG A 210 25.75 -0.93 1.12
C ARG A 210 27.08 -0.78 0.39
N ARG A 211 27.24 -1.46 -0.74
CA ARG A 211 28.45 -1.45 -1.59
C ARG A 211 28.16 -0.75 -2.92
N GLU A 212 29.20 -0.49 -3.70
CA GLU A 212 29.02 0.00 -5.08
C GLU A 212 28.17 -0.99 -5.87
N SER A 213 27.12 -0.48 -6.51
CA SER A 213 26.16 -1.29 -7.25
C SER A 213 25.54 -0.45 -8.35
N LYS A 214 24.91 -1.10 -9.33
CA LYS A 214 24.15 -0.43 -10.39
C LYS A 214 22.75 0.02 -9.94
N GLN A 215 22.42 -0.14 -8.67
CA GLN A 215 21.12 0.27 -8.12
C GLN A 215 20.89 1.77 -8.33
N THR A 216 19.72 2.12 -8.85
CA THR A 216 19.25 3.52 -8.87
C THR A 216 18.39 3.79 -7.64
N SER A 217 18.73 4.85 -6.90
CA SER A 217 18.00 5.28 -5.71
C SER A 217 17.03 6.41 -6.05
N VAL A 218 15.73 6.15 -5.97
CA VAL A 218 14.67 7.15 -6.09
C VAL A 218 14.29 7.64 -4.70
N ILE A 219 14.34 8.95 -4.46
CA ILE A 219 14.18 9.50 -3.10
C ILE A 219 13.28 10.73 -3.12
N GLY A 220 12.19 10.71 -2.36
CA GLY A 220 11.40 11.92 -2.10
C GLY A 220 12.20 12.89 -1.24
N ILE A 221 12.27 14.17 -1.59
CA ILE A 221 13.11 15.17 -0.89
C ILE A 221 12.33 16.32 -0.24
N ASP A 222 11.02 16.10 -0.08
CA ASP A 222 10.09 17.05 0.54
C ASP A 222 10.16 17.03 2.07
N ASP A 223 10.70 15.97 2.68
CA ASP A 223 11.05 15.93 4.11
C ASP A 223 12.56 16.00 4.34
N ASP A 224 12.96 16.54 5.49
CA ASP A 224 14.36 16.83 5.80
C ASP A 224 15.20 15.56 6.07
N VAL A 225 14.58 14.45 6.46
CA VAL A 225 15.29 13.17 6.65
C VAL A 225 15.71 12.63 5.29
N CYS A 226 14.77 12.49 4.36
CA CYS A 226 15.05 11.98 3.03
C CYS A 226 15.93 12.91 2.21
N ARG A 227 15.80 14.24 2.40
CA ARG A 227 16.70 15.22 1.77
C ARG A 227 18.17 15.01 2.20
N ARG A 228 18.42 14.78 3.49
CA ARG A 228 19.76 14.46 4.01
C ARG A 228 20.28 13.14 3.45
N ILE A 229 19.45 12.09 3.45
CA ILE A 229 19.79 10.78 2.86
C ILE A 229 20.17 10.93 1.38
N HIS A 230 19.39 11.70 0.60
CA HIS A 230 19.70 11.97 -0.80
C HIS A 230 21.06 12.65 -0.99
N GLN A 231 21.39 13.66 -0.17
CA GLN A 231 22.69 14.32 -0.21
C GLN A 231 23.84 13.36 0.12
N GLU A 232 23.70 12.54 1.17
CA GLU A 232 24.69 11.56 1.59
C GLU A 232 24.93 10.47 0.52
N LEU A 233 23.88 10.06 -0.18
CA LEU A 233 23.97 9.06 -1.26
C LEU A 233 24.58 9.65 -2.53
N GLY A 234 24.18 10.87 -2.91
CA GLY A 234 24.67 11.56 -4.10
C GLY A 234 26.15 11.94 -4.02
N GLY A 235 26.69 12.14 -2.81
CA GLY A 235 28.12 12.40 -2.59
C GLY A 235 29.04 11.19 -2.80
N ARG A 236 28.49 9.98 -2.99
CA ARG A 236 29.28 8.75 -3.15
C ARG A 236 29.47 8.41 -4.62
N ARG A 237 30.72 8.12 -5.01
CA ARG A 237 31.06 7.70 -6.37
C ARG A 237 30.31 6.42 -6.77
N GLY A 238 29.84 6.38 -8.01
CA GLY A 238 29.18 5.20 -8.59
C GLY A 238 27.72 5.01 -8.20
N ARG A 239 27.09 5.98 -7.49
CA ARG A 239 25.65 5.93 -7.17
C ARG A 239 24.84 6.77 -8.13
N SER A 240 23.71 6.22 -8.56
CA SER A 240 22.69 6.92 -9.35
C SER A 240 21.53 7.29 -8.42
N THR A 241 21.25 8.58 -8.27
CA THR A 241 20.10 9.07 -7.48
C THR A 241 19.14 9.86 -8.37
N ILE A 242 17.84 9.66 -8.18
CA ILE A 242 16.77 10.45 -8.80
C ILE A 242 15.93 11.07 -7.67
N PRO A 243 16.05 12.38 -7.42
CA PRO A 243 15.22 13.04 -6.44
C PRO A 243 13.79 13.20 -6.98
N VAL A 244 12.82 13.17 -6.06
CA VAL A 244 11.40 13.38 -6.32
C VAL A 244 10.86 14.48 -5.41
N SER A 245 10.04 15.39 -5.96
CA SER A 245 9.40 16.45 -5.17
C SER A 245 8.02 16.83 -5.69
N VAL A 246 7.12 17.18 -4.78
CA VAL A 246 5.83 17.82 -5.12
C VAL A 246 5.71 19.23 -4.56
N GLN A 247 6.80 19.75 -3.97
CA GLN A 247 6.85 21.10 -3.39
C GLN A 247 7.71 22.06 -4.22
N ARG A 248 8.66 21.54 -5.01
CA ARG A 248 9.61 22.37 -5.76
C ARG A 248 10.05 21.69 -7.05
N ARG A 249 10.46 22.50 -8.02
CA ARG A 249 11.20 22.02 -9.19
C ARG A 249 12.59 21.52 -8.76
N ILE A 250 13.05 20.44 -9.40
CA ILE A 250 14.33 19.81 -9.10
C ILE A 250 15.05 19.45 -10.40
N ALA A 251 16.26 19.97 -10.59
CA ALA A 251 17.08 19.63 -11.73
C ALA A 251 17.49 18.15 -11.68
N ARG A 252 17.49 17.47 -12.85
CA ARG A 252 17.84 16.05 -12.98
C ARG A 252 16.98 15.12 -12.10
N GLY A 253 15.75 15.52 -11.80
CA GLY A 253 14.80 14.74 -11.01
C GLY A 253 13.41 14.74 -11.62
N ILE A 254 12.43 14.30 -10.83
CA ILE A 254 11.03 14.22 -11.23
C ILE A 254 10.18 14.98 -10.23
N TYR A 255 9.33 15.88 -10.71
CA TYR A 255 8.50 16.68 -9.82
C TYR A 255 7.09 16.87 -10.32
N VAL A 256 6.20 17.30 -9.42
CA VAL A 256 4.83 17.69 -9.75
C VAL A 256 4.67 19.18 -9.49
N ARG A 257 4.17 19.90 -10.49
CA ARG A 257 3.83 21.34 -10.39
C ARG A 257 2.39 21.52 -10.85
N ASP A 258 1.55 22.07 -9.98
CA ASP A 258 0.12 22.31 -10.26
C ASP A 258 -0.63 21.06 -10.75
N GLY A 259 -0.26 19.90 -10.21
CA GLY A 259 -0.77 18.58 -10.60
C GLY A 259 -0.21 18.01 -11.90
N ILE A 260 0.69 18.71 -12.59
CA ILE A 260 1.40 18.20 -13.77
C ILE A 260 2.68 17.48 -13.35
N LEU A 261 2.78 16.19 -13.67
CA LEU A 261 3.99 15.39 -13.47
C LEU A 261 5.01 15.69 -14.55
N ILE A 262 6.25 16.03 -14.16
CA ILE A 262 7.32 16.48 -15.05
C ILE A 262 8.58 15.63 -14.86
N ASP A 263 9.14 15.14 -15.96
CA ASP A 263 10.46 14.48 -16.03
C ASP A 263 11.54 15.50 -16.42
N GLU A 264 12.45 15.81 -15.50
CA GLU A 264 13.64 16.65 -15.76
C GLU A 264 14.94 15.81 -15.72
N THR A 265 14.84 14.48 -15.78
CA THR A 265 16.00 13.57 -15.89
C THR A 265 16.54 13.49 -17.33
N ALA A 266 15.71 13.82 -18.32
CA ALA A 266 16.08 13.89 -19.73
C ALA A 266 16.79 15.21 -20.08
N LYS A 267 17.31 15.32 -21.32
CA LYS A 267 17.98 16.55 -21.80
C LYS A 267 17.09 17.78 -21.79
N LYS A 268 15.77 17.60 -21.93
CA LYS A 268 14.75 18.64 -21.84
C LYS A 268 13.66 18.19 -20.88
N PRO A 269 13.13 19.08 -20.03
CA PRO A 269 11.95 18.79 -19.22
C PRO A 269 10.79 18.32 -20.10
N ALA A 270 10.08 17.28 -19.67
CA ALA A 270 8.91 16.75 -20.36
C ALA A 270 7.73 16.64 -19.40
N GLU A 271 6.58 17.19 -19.80
CA GLU A 271 5.31 16.96 -19.10
C GLU A 271 4.79 15.56 -19.44
N ILE A 272 4.49 14.77 -18.41
CA ILE A 272 4.13 13.36 -18.56
C ILE A 272 2.62 13.18 -18.49
N VAL A 273 1.99 13.71 -17.43
CA VAL A 273 0.56 13.56 -17.18
C VAL A 273 0.03 14.66 -16.26
N ASP A 274 -1.19 15.11 -16.54
CA ASP A 274 -1.99 15.94 -15.63
C ASP A 274 -2.72 15.03 -14.63
N LEU A 275 -2.21 14.97 -13.40
CA LEU A 275 -2.71 14.12 -12.31
C LEU A 275 -4.05 14.63 -11.77
N ASN A 276 -4.44 15.89 -12.00
CA ASN A 276 -5.77 16.37 -11.65
C ASN A 276 -6.88 15.63 -12.41
N ARG A 277 -6.54 15.02 -13.54
CA ARG A 277 -7.46 14.22 -14.37
C ARG A 277 -7.46 12.74 -14.00
N VAL A 278 -6.60 12.31 -13.08
CA VAL A 278 -6.49 10.93 -12.63
C VAL A 278 -7.10 10.80 -11.24
N LYS A 279 -8.38 10.40 -11.19
CA LYS A 279 -9.19 10.40 -9.95
C LYS A 279 -8.56 9.61 -8.81
N SER A 280 -7.90 8.49 -9.11
CA SER A 280 -7.22 7.63 -8.14
C SER A 280 -5.93 8.23 -7.58
N LEU A 281 -5.43 9.32 -8.18
CA LEU A 281 -4.17 9.97 -7.80
C LEU A 281 -4.35 11.45 -7.42
N LEU A 282 -5.54 11.83 -6.95
CA LEU A 282 -5.80 13.17 -6.44
C LEU A 282 -5.07 13.42 -5.12
N GLY A 283 -4.66 14.67 -4.93
CA GLY A 283 -3.98 15.15 -3.73
C GLY A 283 -2.46 15.02 -3.77
N VAL A 284 -1.78 15.96 -3.09
CA VAL A 284 -0.31 16.10 -3.06
C VAL A 284 0.41 14.80 -2.65
N HIS A 285 -0.17 14.03 -1.73
CA HIS A 285 0.42 12.76 -1.31
C HIS A 285 0.41 11.70 -2.42
N ASN A 286 -0.65 11.65 -3.24
CA ASN A 286 -0.70 10.77 -4.40
C ASN A 286 0.13 11.29 -5.57
N TRP A 287 0.32 12.60 -5.68
CA TRP A 287 1.28 13.17 -6.61
C TRP A 287 2.70 12.72 -6.30
N GLN A 288 3.07 12.65 -5.02
CA GLN A 288 4.38 12.11 -4.60
C GLN A 288 4.49 10.62 -4.97
N ASN A 289 3.43 9.84 -4.73
CA ASN A 289 3.39 8.43 -5.12
C ASN A 289 3.56 8.26 -6.64
N ALA A 290 2.84 9.07 -7.43
CA ALA A 290 2.89 9.07 -8.89
C ALA A 290 4.28 9.43 -9.43
N ALA A 291 4.89 10.48 -8.86
CA ALA A 291 6.23 10.91 -9.22
C ALA A 291 7.29 9.85 -8.88
N ALA A 292 7.19 9.22 -7.72
CA ALA A 292 8.11 8.15 -7.32
C ALA A 292 7.93 6.86 -8.14
N ALA A 293 6.69 6.48 -8.44
CA ALA A 293 6.41 5.34 -9.33
C ALA A 293 6.95 5.59 -10.73
N PHE A 294 6.72 6.78 -11.29
CA PHE A 294 7.29 7.18 -12.57
C PHE A 294 8.82 7.18 -12.54
N ALA A 295 9.44 7.69 -11.47
CA ALA A 295 10.88 7.68 -11.32
C ALA A 295 11.46 6.27 -11.30
N ALA A 296 10.76 5.31 -10.70
CA ALA A 296 11.18 3.92 -10.72
C ALA A 296 11.11 3.31 -12.13
N VAL A 297 10.01 3.55 -12.84
CA VAL A 297 9.81 3.15 -14.24
C VAL A 297 10.88 3.79 -15.15
N ARG A 298 11.16 5.08 -14.93
CA ARG A 298 12.17 5.85 -15.66
C ARG A 298 13.58 5.29 -15.46
N ALA A 299 13.92 4.89 -14.23
CA ALA A 299 15.19 4.27 -13.88
C ALA A 299 15.39 2.90 -14.55
N LEU A 300 14.29 2.19 -14.87
CA LEU A 300 14.33 0.94 -15.64
C LEU A 300 14.45 1.14 -17.15
N GLY A 301 14.46 2.40 -17.62
CA GLY A 301 14.70 2.77 -19.01
C GLY A 301 13.46 3.18 -19.81
N PHE A 302 12.27 3.20 -19.20
CA PHE A 302 11.03 3.56 -19.88
C PHE A 302 10.79 5.08 -19.86
N SER A 303 10.29 5.61 -20.96
CA SER A 303 10.01 7.03 -21.14
C SER A 303 8.60 7.40 -20.66
N GLY A 304 8.36 8.70 -20.51
CA GLY A 304 7.01 9.22 -20.26
C GLY A 304 5.99 8.82 -21.32
N GLY A 305 6.41 8.74 -22.60
CA GLY A 305 5.54 8.33 -23.70
C GLY A 305 5.03 6.90 -23.55
N ASP A 306 5.85 6.01 -22.97
CA ASP A 306 5.51 4.59 -22.81
C ASP A 306 4.40 4.38 -21.77
N VAL A 307 4.34 5.23 -20.73
CA VAL A 307 3.50 5.00 -19.55
C VAL A 307 2.48 6.11 -19.26
N ALA A 308 2.49 7.24 -19.99
CA ALA A 308 1.55 8.35 -19.75
C ALA A 308 0.07 7.93 -19.80
N LYS A 309 -0.29 7.01 -20.70
CA LYS A 309 -1.66 6.49 -20.80
C LYS A 309 -2.02 5.57 -19.63
N ALA A 310 -1.05 4.83 -19.09
CA ALA A 310 -1.25 3.88 -18.00
C ALA A 310 -1.69 4.57 -16.70
N PHE A 311 -1.25 5.81 -16.45
CA PHE A 311 -1.75 6.59 -15.31
C PHE A 311 -3.28 6.71 -15.29
N LYS A 312 -3.91 6.90 -16.46
CA LYS A 312 -5.36 7.10 -16.57
C LYS A 312 -6.16 5.83 -16.30
N SER A 313 -5.56 4.66 -16.52
CA SER A 313 -6.20 3.36 -16.26
C SER A 313 -5.96 2.83 -14.85
N PHE A 314 -5.11 3.47 -14.05
CA PHE A 314 -4.88 3.06 -12.68
C PHE A 314 -6.13 3.33 -11.83
N SER A 315 -6.75 2.27 -11.29
CA SER A 315 -7.97 2.37 -10.50
C SER A 315 -7.76 2.75 -9.02
N GLY A 316 -6.50 2.84 -8.58
CA GLY A 316 -6.18 2.95 -7.16
C GLY A 316 -6.14 1.59 -6.47
N LEU A 317 -6.04 1.61 -5.15
CA LEU A 317 -6.08 0.42 -4.31
C LEU A 317 -7.38 0.38 -3.52
N ALA A 318 -7.93 -0.82 -3.32
CA ALA A 318 -9.05 -1.02 -2.41
C ALA A 318 -8.74 -0.40 -1.04
N HIS A 319 -9.75 0.26 -0.44
CA HIS A 319 -9.67 0.86 0.89
C HIS A 319 -8.66 2.03 1.03
N ARG A 320 -8.13 2.58 -0.07
CA ARG A 320 -7.23 3.74 -0.10
C ARG A 320 -7.73 4.76 -1.12
N GLN A 321 -8.55 5.71 -0.68
CA GLN A 321 -9.21 6.67 -1.57
C GLN A 321 -9.97 5.98 -2.73
N GLU A 322 -10.50 4.78 -2.47
CA GLU A 322 -11.20 3.96 -3.45
C GLU A 322 -12.57 4.58 -3.74
N VAL A 323 -12.80 4.99 -4.98
CA VAL A 323 -14.14 5.43 -5.41
C VAL A 323 -15.01 4.20 -5.60
N VAL A 324 -15.91 3.92 -4.65
CA VAL A 324 -16.80 2.76 -4.70
C VAL A 324 -17.93 2.97 -5.69
N ALA A 325 -18.62 4.11 -5.59
CA ALA A 325 -19.78 4.40 -6.41
C ALA A 325 -20.03 5.90 -6.56
N ARG A 326 -20.82 6.23 -7.59
CA ARG A 326 -21.51 7.51 -7.69
C ARG A 326 -23.02 7.25 -7.64
N ILE A 327 -23.69 7.96 -6.74
CA ILE A 327 -25.14 7.90 -6.57
C ILE A 327 -25.63 9.33 -6.68
N GLY A 328 -26.43 9.62 -7.72
CA GLY A 328 -26.75 11.00 -8.09
C GLY A 328 -25.47 11.84 -8.28
N LYS A 329 -25.39 12.97 -7.55
CA LYS A 329 -24.22 13.87 -7.53
C LYS A 329 -23.15 13.49 -6.49
N ALA A 330 -23.44 12.54 -5.61
CA ALA A 330 -22.56 12.18 -4.51
C ALA A 330 -21.52 11.12 -4.93
N VAL A 331 -20.30 11.26 -4.41
CA VAL A 331 -19.21 10.29 -4.58
C VAL A 331 -18.98 9.58 -3.26
N PHE A 332 -18.93 8.25 -3.30
CA PHE A 332 -18.68 7.41 -2.12
C PHE A 332 -17.26 6.88 -2.16
N ILE A 333 -16.49 7.19 -1.12
CA ILE A 333 -15.05 6.95 -1.08
C ILE A 333 -14.69 6.10 0.14
N ASN A 334 -14.04 4.99 -0.14
CA ASN A 334 -13.53 4.05 0.84
C ASN A 334 -12.05 4.31 1.12
N ASP A 335 -11.77 4.81 2.31
CA ASP A 335 -10.43 5.04 2.83
C ASP A 335 -10.25 4.35 4.19
N SER A 336 -10.82 3.13 4.33
CA SER A 336 -10.80 2.34 5.58
C SER A 336 -9.37 2.10 6.13
N LYS A 337 -8.34 2.15 5.28
CA LYS A 337 -6.92 2.05 5.70
C LYS A 337 -6.44 3.24 6.52
N ALA A 338 -7.19 4.33 6.60
CA ALA A 338 -6.88 5.49 7.45
C ALA A 338 -7.12 5.19 8.95
N THR A 339 -6.30 4.32 9.52
CA THR A 339 -6.47 3.80 10.89
C THR A 339 -5.91 4.72 11.99
N ASN A 340 -5.62 5.98 11.68
CA ASN A 340 -5.19 7.03 12.60
C ASN A 340 -5.45 8.42 12.00
N ALA A 341 -5.42 9.47 12.83
CA ALA A 341 -5.69 10.85 12.39
C ALA A 341 -4.72 11.34 11.30
N ALA A 342 -3.42 11.04 11.40
CA ALA A 342 -2.45 11.47 10.38
C ALA A 342 -2.76 10.86 8.99
N ALA A 343 -3.24 9.62 8.94
CA ALA A 343 -3.70 8.99 7.70
C ALA A 343 -5.01 9.60 7.20
N ALA A 344 -5.99 9.80 8.09
CA ALA A 344 -7.28 10.39 7.73
C ALA A 344 -7.16 11.83 7.22
N SER A 345 -6.26 12.62 7.80
CA SER A 345 -5.92 13.98 7.37
C SER A 345 -5.60 14.06 5.87
N ARG A 346 -4.93 13.05 5.32
CA ARG A 346 -4.57 13.03 3.89
C ARG A 346 -5.77 12.81 2.98
N GLY A 347 -6.70 11.95 3.39
CA GLY A 347 -7.94 11.71 2.66
C GLY A 347 -8.88 12.91 2.73
N LEU A 348 -9.02 13.50 3.92
CA LEU A 348 -9.84 14.69 4.16
C LEU A 348 -9.35 15.90 3.35
N ALA A 349 -8.04 16.06 3.15
CA ALA A 349 -7.48 17.15 2.37
C ALA A 349 -7.81 17.10 0.86
N CYS A 350 -8.41 16.02 0.36
CA CYS A 350 -8.68 15.85 -1.08
C CYS A 350 -10.03 16.40 -1.54
N TYR A 351 -10.94 16.72 -0.61
CA TYR A 351 -12.33 17.04 -0.95
C TYR A 351 -12.86 18.21 -0.12
N ASP A 352 -13.97 18.76 -0.61
CA ASP A 352 -14.85 19.68 0.10
C ASP A 352 -16.25 19.06 0.18
N ASN A 353 -17.13 19.62 1.02
CA ASN A 353 -18.50 19.11 1.24
C ASN A 353 -18.52 17.63 1.68
N ILE A 354 -17.74 17.32 2.73
CA ILE A 354 -17.50 15.97 3.20
C ILE A 354 -18.58 15.52 4.20
N TYR A 355 -19.21 14.38 3.93
CA TYR A 355 -20.03 13.60 4.84
C TYR A 355 -19.15 12.48 5.38
N TRP A 356 -18.52 12.74 6.53
CA TRP A 356 -17.39 11.95 7.02
C TRP A 356 -17.87 10.83 7.94
N ILE A 357 -17.55 9.57 7.63
CA ILE A 357 -17.75 8.44 8.52
C ILE A 357 -16.45 8.20 9.30
N ALA A 358 -16.52 8.37 10.62
CA ALA A 358 -15.38 8.33 11.54
C ALA A 358 -15.64 7.45 12.76
N GLY A 359 -14.60 6.81 13.29
CA GLY A 359 -14.69 6.03 14.51
C GLY A 359 -14.21 4.57 14.38
N GLY A 360 -14.30 3.86 15.49
CA GLY A 360 -13.59 2.61 15.75
C GLY A 360 -12.81 2.68 17.08
N ARG A 361 -11.76 1.88 17.25
CA ARG A 361 -10.81 2.03 18.37
C ARG A 361 -9.79 3.14 18.14
N ALA A 362 -9.92 4.24 18.88
CA ALA A 362 -9.05 5.41 18.76
C ALA A 362 -7.62 5.16 19.25
N LYS A 363 -6.67 5.86 18.64
CA LYS A 363 -5.30 6.01 19.17
C LYS A 363 -5.21 7.27 20.03
N GLU A 364 -4.10 7.40 20.75
CA GLU A 364 -3.79 8.60 21.53
C GLU A 364 -3.94 9.88 20.69
N GLY A 365 -4.55 10.91 21.28
CA GLY A 365 -4.83 12.20 20.62
C GLY A 365 -6.10 12.26 19.78
N GLY A 366 -6.77 11.13 19.50
CA GLY A 366 -8.06 11.09 18.80
C GLY A 366 -8.05 11.85 17.47
N ILE A 367 -9.04 12.72 17.25
CA ILE A 367 -9.21 13.52 16.02
C ILE A 367 -8.93 15.02 16.19
N ALA A 368 -8.38 15.44 17.33
CA ALA A 368 -8.16 16.86 17.60
C ALA A 368 -7.23 17.54 16.57
N THR A 369 -6.24 16.79 16.08
CA THR A 369 -5.29 17.24 15.05
C THR A 369 -5.92 17.43 13.66
N LEU A 370 -7.15 16.95 13.45
CA LEU A 370 -7.91 17.12 12.21
C LEU A 370 -8.72 18.42 12.16
N SER A 371 -8.66 19.25 13.21
CA SER A 371 -9.39 20.52 13.27
C SER A 371 -9.19 21.45 12.06
N PRO A 372 -8.03 21.51 11.37
CA PRO A 372 -7.90 22.32 10.15
C PRO A 372 -8.80 21.86 8.99
N HIS A 373 -9.31 20.62 9.02
CA HIS A 373 -10.20 20.07 7.99
C HIS A 373 -11.69 20.20 8.34
N PHE A 374 -12.03 20.53 9.58
CA PHE A 374 -13.40 20.65 10.04
C PHE A 374 -14.28 21.60 9.19
N PRO A 375 -13.77 22.75 8.70
CA PRO A 375 -14.56 23.62 7.81
C PRO A 375 -14.96 22.98 6.47
N ARG A 376 -14.33 21.88 6.06
CA ARG A 376 -14.66 21.15 4.81
C ARG A 376 -15.77 20.12 5.00
N MET A 377 -16.14 19.85 6.25
CA MET A 377 -17.12 18.82 6.62
C MET A 377 -18.53 19.41 6.59
N ALA A 378 -19.42 18.77 5.83
CA ALA A 378 -20.85 19.04 5.89
C ALA A 378 -21.47 18.40 7.15
N HIS A 379 -21.06 17.17 7.47
CA HIS A 379 -21.55 16.41 8.62
C HIS A 379 -20.59 15.26 8.96
N VAL A 380 -20.58 14.81 10.22
CA VAL A 380 -19.80 13.65 10.67
C VAL A 380 -20.69 12.55 11.26
N PHE A 381 -20.50 11.32 10.81
CA PHE A 381 -21.23 10.13 11.26
C PHE A 381 -20.28 9.25 12.06
N LEU A 382 -20.55 9.11 13.35
CA LEU A 382 -19.67 8.49 14.32
C LEU A 382 -20.06 7.02 14.59
N ILE A 383 -19.07 6.13 14.52
CA ILE A 383 -19.22 4.68 14.75
C ILE A 383 -18.24 4.17 15.82
N GLY A 384 -18.53 3.01 16.40
CA GLY A 384 -17.59 2.28 17.24
C GLY A 384 -17.27 2.91 18.60
N GLU A 385 -16.25 2.36 19.27
CA GLU A 385 -15.85 2.71 20.65
C GLU A 385 -15.53 4.21 20.82
N ALA A 386 -14.91 4.83 19.82
CA ALA A 386 -14.47 6.23 19.87
C ALA A 386 -15.59 7.27 19.68
N ALA A 387 -16.82 6.85 19.36
CA ALA A 387 -17.89 7.78 18.97
C ALA A 387 -18.12 8.88 20.03
N GLY A 388 -18.16 8.53 21.31
CA GLY A 388 -18.35 9.51 22.39
C GLY A 388 -17.20 10.52 22.51
N ALA A 389 -15.95 10.05 22.43
CA ALA A 389 -14.78 10.93 22.50
C ALA A 389 -14.66 11.85 21.28
N PHE A 390 -15.03 11.36 20.10
CA PHE A 390 -15.03 12.15 18.87
C PHE A 390 -16.15 13.18 18.87
N ALA A 391 -17.35 12.84 19.37
CA ALA A 391 -18.45 13.77 19.56
C ALA A 391 -18.01 14.99 20.40
N GLN A 392 -17.35 14.76 21.53
CA GLN A 392 -16.82 15.85 22.37
C GLN A 392 -15.81 16.75 21.64
N THR A 393 -15.03 16.19 20.71
CA THR A 393 -14.06 16.96 19.92
C THR A 393 -14.74 17.81 18.83
N LEU A 394 -15.86 17.33 18.30
CA LEU A 394 -16.63 17.97 17.22
C LEU A 394 -17.68 18.96 17.74
N GLU A 395 -18.08 18.85 19.00
CA GLU A 395 -19.08 19.69 19.65
C GLU A 395 -18.84 21.18 19.40
N GLY A 396 -19.87 21.87 18.92
CA GLY A 396 -19.82 23.30 18.56
C GLY A 396 -18.94 23.66 17.36
N ARG A 397 -18.32 22.69 16.66
CA ARG A 397 -17.41 22.93 15.52
C ARG A 397 -17.89 22.34 14.21
N VAL A 398 -18.44 21.12 14.25
CA VAL A 398 -18.98 20.42 13.08
C VAL A 398 -20.23 19.66 13.47
N PRO A 399 -21.33 19.73 12.69
CA PRO A 399 -22.50 18.88 12.90
C PRO A 399 -22.12 17.39 12.88
N TYR A 400 -22.64 16.62 13.83
CA TYR A 400 -22.38 15.19 13.90
C TYR A 400 -23.59 14.37 14.32
N THR A 401 -23.55 13.08 14.04
CA THR A 401 -24.53 12.07 14.48
C THR A 401 -23.81 10.83 14.97
N VAL A 402 -24.19 10.32 16.14
CA VAL A 402 -23.69 9.04 16.66
C VAL A 402 -24.55 7.91 16.09
N CYS A 403 -24.00 7.21 15.11
CA CYS A 403 -24.67 6.11 14.41
C CYS A 403 -24.45 4.75 15.10
N GLY A 404 -23.31 4.60 15.78
CA GLY A 404 -22.91 3.35 16.43
C GLY A 404 -22.29 2.34 15.47
N ASP A 405 -22.94 2.03 14.35
CA ASP A 405 -22.51 1.03 13.36
C ASP A 405 -22.40 1.59 11.93
N MET A 406 -21.73 0.81 11.05
CA MET A 406 -21.43 1.21 9.67
C MET A 406 -22.70 1.32 8.82
N GLU A 407 -23.66 0.43 9.05
CA GLU A 407 -24.94 0.35 8.34
C GLU A 407 -25.74 1.64 8.50
N LYS A 408 -25.94 2.09 9.74
CA LYS A 408 -26.64 3.35 10.03
C LYS A 408 -25.87 4.55 9.52
N ALA A 409 -24.54 4.54 9.65
CA ALA A 409 -23.71 5.64 9.18
C ALA A 409 -23.77 5.82 7.66
N VAL A 410 -23.68 4.73 6.88
CA VAL A 410 -23.77 4.78 5.42
C VAL A 410 -25.16 5.22 4.97
N ALA A 411 -26.23 4.69 5.58
CA ALA A 411 -27.60 5.07 5.24
C ALA A 411 -27.85 6.57 5.51
N ALA A 412 -27.49 7.07 6.70
CA ALA A 412 -27.67 8.46 7.08
C ALA A 412 -26.80 9.41 6.23
N ALA A 413 -25.53 9.04 5.99
CA ALA A 413 -24.65 9.83 5.14
C ALA A 413 -25.15 9.90 3.69
N ALA A 414 -25.63 8.79 3.14
CA ALA A 414 -26.20 8.75 1.80
C ALA A 414 -27.45 9.62 1.69
N GLU A 415 -28.39 9.49 2.63
CA GLU A 415 -29.61 10.29 2.65
C GLU A 415 -29.29 11.79 2.71
N GLN A 416 -28.43 12.21 3.63
CA GLN A 416 -28.09 13.62 3.81
C GLN A 416 -27.32 14.19 2.61
N ALA A 417 -26.34 13.45 2.08
CA ALA A 417 -25.54 13.88 0.93
C ALA A 417 -26.37 14.01 -0.36
N LEU A 418 -27.40 13.21 -0.53
CA LEU A 418 -28.27 13.23 -1.71
C LEU A 418 -29.35 14.30 -1.63
N THR A 419 -29.84 14.61 -0.43
CA THR A 419 -30.93 15.59 -0.22
C THR A 419 -30.43 17.03 -0.10
N GLU A 420 -29.29 17.26 0.55
CA GLU A 420 -28.74 18.61 0.69
C GLU A 420 -28.27 19.20 -0.65
N ARG A 421 -28.50 20.49 -0.86
CA ARG A 421 -28.10 21.20 -2.10
C ARG A 421 -26.62 21.64 -2.11
N ARG A 422 -25.71 20.75 -1.71
CA ARG A 422 -24.26 20.98 -1.82
C ARG A 422 -23.72 20.60 -3.21
N ALA A 423 -22.69 21.30 -3.65
CA ALA A 423 -21.99 20.98 -4.90
C ALA A 423 -21.01 19.81 -4.65
N ALA A 424 -21.04 18.79 -5.52
CA ALA A 424 -20.15 17.64 -5.49
C ALA A 424 -19.96 17.00 -4.08
N PRO A 425 -21.04 16.57 -3.40
CA PRO A 425 -20.94 16.00 -2.05
C PRO A 425 -20.12 14.69 -2.04
N VAL A 426 -19.32 14.51 -0.99
CA VAL A 426 -18.44 13.33 -0.84
C VAL A 426 -18.79 12.60 0.45
N VAL A 427 -19.25 11.35 0.35
CA VAL A 427 -19.37 10.45 1.50
C VAL A 427 -18.05 9.70 1.64
N LEU A 428 -17.32 9.98 2.72
CA LEU A 428 -15.96 9.49 2.93
C LEU A 428 -15.88 8.62 4.19
N LEU A 429 -15.56 7.34 4.02
CA LEU A 429 -15.08 6.52 5.13
C LEU A 429 -13.57 6.75 5.29
N SER A 430 -13.16 7.53 6.28
CA SER A 430 -11.74 7.70 6.64
C SER A 430 -11.61 7.72 8.17
N PRO A 431 -11.61 6.55 8.82
CA PRO A 431 -12.13 6.40 10.18
C PRO A 431 -11.30 7.04 11.29
N ALA A 432 -10.03 7.37 11.02
CA ALA A 432 -9.05 7.84 12.00
C ALA A 432 -8.80 6.86 13.18
N CYS A 433 -9.31 5.63 13.10
CA CYS A 433 -9.28 4.60 14.14
C CYS A 433 -8.89 3.22 13.60
N ALA A 434 -8.32 2.39 14.47
CA ALA A 434 -8.27 0.95 14.23
C ALA A 434 -9.69 0.37 14.15
N SER A 435 -9.85 -0.81 13.54
CA SER A 435 -11.15 -1.43 13.25
C SER A 435 -11.56 -2.53 14.23
N PHE A 436 -10.66 -2.93 15.13
CA PHE A 436 -10.77 -4.14 15.95
C PHE A 436 -11.90 -4.14 16.99
N ASP A 437 -12.63 -3.05 17.13
CA ASP A 437 -13.81 -2.96 17.99
C ASP A 437 -15.07 -3.54 17.33
N GLN A 438 -15.17 -3.47 16.00
CA GLN A 438 -16.37 -3.90 15.25
C GLN A 438 -16.05 -4.84 14.07
N PHE A 439 -14.78 -5.00 13.70
CA PHE A 439 -14.34 -5.75 12.52
C PHE A 439 -13.05 -6.53 12.79
N ASN A 440 -12.78 -7.54 11.95
CA ASN A 440 -11.56 -8.34 12.06
C ASN A 440 -10.30 -7.55 11.70
N ASP A 441 -10.38 -6.72 10.67
CA ASP A 441 -9.31 -5.86 10.18
C ASP A 441 -9.91 -4.67 9.41
N PHE A 442 -9.06 -3.87 8.75
CA PHE A 442 -9.54 -2.69 8.03
C PHE A 442 -10.10 -3.06 6.65
N GLU A 443 -9.66 -4.19 6.07
CA GLU A 443 -10.20 -4.74 4.83
C GLU A 443 -11.67 -5.15 5.03
N ASP A 444 -11.98 -5.87 6.11
CA ASP A 444 -13.32 -6.27 6.52
C ASP A 444 -14.25 -5.05 6.67
N ARG A 445 -13.81 -4.04 7.44
CA ARG A 445 -14.52 -2.75 7.55
C ARG A 445 -14.74 -2.06 6.20
N GLY A 446 -13.70 -2.05 5.36
CA GLY A 446 -13.73 -1.41 4.06
C GLY A 446 -14.62 -2.14 3.06
N ASN A 447 -14.64 -3.48 3.11
CA ASN A 447 -15.53 -4.33 2.33
C ASN A 447 -16.98 -4.11 2.77
N ARG A 448 -17.25 -4.06 4.08
CA ARG A 448 -18.59 -3.78 4.59
C ARG A 448 -19.14 -2.45 4.09
N PHE A 449 -18.33 -1.38 4.16
CA PHE A 449 -18.70 -0.09 3.57
C PHE A 449 -18.98 -0.18 2.07
N ARG A 450 -18.11 -0.86 1.32
CA ARG A 450 -18.29 -1.04 -0.13
C ARG A 450 -19.61 -1.73 -0.44
N ASP A 451 -19.92 -2.83 0.23
CA ASP A 451 -21.12 -3.62 -0.01
C ASP A 451 -22.38 -2.79 0.30
N LEU A 452 -22.40 -2.06 1.43
CA LEU A 452 -23.50 -1.17 1.78
C LEU A 452 -23.72 -0.06 0.75
N VAL A 453 -22.64 0.54 0.25
CA VAL A 453 -22.72 1.58 -0.79
C VAL A 453 -23.24 1.01 -2.10
N LEU A 454 -22.82 -0.19 -2.49
CA LEU A 454 -23.30 -0.85 -3.71
C LEU A 454 -24.77 -1.23 -3.60
N ASP A 455 -25.24 -1.65 -2.43
CA ASP A 455 -26.64 -1.95 -2.20
C ASP A 455 -27.50 -0.68 -2.19
N GLU A 456 -27.00 0.40 -1.58
CA GLU A 456 -27.64 1.71 -1.66
C GLU A 456 -27.74 2.20 -3.11
N LYS A 457 -26.68 2.01 -3.91
CA LYS A 457 -26.71 2.34 -5.34
C LYS A 457 -27.80 1.55 -6.08
N LYS A 458 -27.87 0.23 -5.88
CA LYS A 458 -28.90 -0.61 -6.52
C LYS A 458 -30.30 -0.14 -6.15
N ARG A 459 -30.53 0.18 -4.86
CA ARG A 459 -31.83 0.67 -4.36
C ARG A 459 -32.22 1.97 -5.05
N ARG A 460 -31.31 2.94 -5.14
CA ARG A 460 -31.57 4.26 -5.78
C ARG A 460 -31.75 4.17 -7.29
N ASP A 461 -30.97 3.33 -7.97
CA ASP A 461 -31.13 3.07 -9.39
C ASP A 461 -32.53 2.45 -9.67
N ALA A 462 -33.00 1.55 -8.81
CA ALA A 462 -34.34 0.96 -8.90
C ALA A 462 -35.47 1.97 -8.62
N GLU A 463 -35.32 2.85 -7.63
CA GLU A 463 -36.27 3.95 -7.34
C GLU A 463 -36.39 4.91 -8.54
N THR A 464 -35.26 5.26 -9.15
CA THR A 464 -35.22 6.13 -10.33
C THR A 464 -35.88 5.47 -11.54
N ALA A 465 -35.64 4.17 -11.75
CA ALA A 465 -36.27 3.43 -12.84
C ALA A 465 -37.80 3.34 -12.66
N LYS A 466 -38.28 3.12 -11.43
CA LYS A 466 -39.72 3.12 -11.11
C LYS A 466 -40.35 4.50 -11.36
N SER A 467 -39.72 5.59 -10.91
CA SER A 467 -40.27 6.93 -11.10
C SER A 467 -40.36 7.30 -12.59
N ILE A 468 -39.35 6.94 -13.40
CA ILE A 468 -39.38 7.16 -14.86
C ILE A 468 -40.53 6.37 -15.50
N THR A 469 -40.76 5.12 -15.07
CA THR A 469 -41.83 4.27 -15.59
C THR A 469 -43.20 4.84 -15.24
N GLU A 470 -43.39 5.31 -14.01
CA GLU A 470 -44.62 5.96 -13.55
C GLU A 470 -44.89 7.28 -14.28
N ASP A 471 -43.85 8.11 -14.50
CA ASP A 471 -43.94 9.36 -15.26
C ASP A 471 -44.28 9.12 -16.74
N GLN A 472 -43.73 8.07 -17.34
CA GLN A 472 -44.04 7.65 -18.71
C GLN A 472 -45.47 7.12 -18.83
N LEU A 473 -45.96 6.34 -17.86
CA LEU A 473 -47.37 5.92 -17.81
C LEU A 473 -48.32 7.10 -17.58
N ALA A 474 -47.95 8.06 -16.74
CA ALA A 474 -48.75 9.27 -16.48
C ALA A 474 -48.84 10.18 -17.73
N LYS A 475 -47.74 10.34 -18.48
CA LYS A 475 -47.73 11.06 -19.77
C LYS A 475 -48.48 10.30 -20.87
N GLY A 476 -48.40 8.97 -20.89
CA GLY A 476 -49.15 8.11 -21.81
C GLY A 476 -50.67 8.14 -21.60
N LYS A 477 -51.14 8.31 -20.36
CA LYS A 477 -52.57 8.53 -20.05
C LYS A 477 -53.04 9.93 -20.48
N ARG A 478 -52.26 10.99 -20.21
CA ARG A 478 -52.58 12.36 -20.66
C ARG A 478 -52.61 12.52 -22.19
N GLY A 479 -51.85 11.71 -22.94
CA GLY A 479 -51.88 11.69 -24.41
C GLY A 479 -53.10 10.98 -25.02
N LYS A 480 -53.82 10.15 -24.25
CA LYS A 480 -55.05 9.46 -24.71
C LYS A 480 -56.32 10.28 -24.47
N ASP A 481 -56.32 11.24 -23.55
CA ASP A 481 -57.50 12.05 -23.23
C ASP A 481 -57.69 13.29 -24.13
N MET A 482 -56.82 13.52 -25.14
CA MET A 482 -56.94 14.65 -26.08
C MET A 482 -57.21 14.28 -27.56
N LYS A 483 -57.69 13.07 -27.86
CA LYS A 483 -58.16 12.74 -29.22
C LYS A 483 -59.62 12.28 -29.25
N LYS A 484 -60.52 13.26 -29.31
CA LYS A 484 -61.89 13.10 -29.79
C LYS A 484 -61.83 12.96 -31.33
N PRO A 485 -62.30 11.85 -31.94
CA PRO A 485 -62.26 11.73 -33.40
C PRO A 485 -63.46 12.45 -34.01
N ALA A 486 -63.19 13.43 -34.88
CA ALA A 486 -64.17 13.97 -35.80
C ALA A 486 -64.47 12.95 -36.91
N ALA A 487 -65.75 12.82 -37.23
CA ALA A 487 -66.30 11.86 -38.17
C ALA A 487 -65.71 11.97 -39.58
N LYS A 488 -65.38 10.82 -40.19
CA LYS A 488 -65.34 10.67 -41.65
C LYS A 488 -66.09 9.40 -42.08
N LYS A 489 -66.78 9.56 -43.20
CA LYS A 489 -67.83 8.73 -43.78
C LYS A 489 -67.39 7.31 -44.15
N LYS A 490 -68.41 6.44 -44.12
CA LYS A 490 -68.49 5.03 -44.52
C LYS A 490 -67.86 4.72 -45.89
N ALA A 491 -67.18 3.58 -45.95
CA ALA A 491 -67.34 2.59 -47.02
C ALA A 491 -67.03 1.19 -46.45
N ALA A 492 -67.86 0.22 -46.78
CA ALA A 492 -67.80 -1.19 -46.39
C ALA A 492 -67.98 -2.04 -47.66
N PRO A 493 -67.94 -3.39 -47.59
CA PRO A 493 -66.94 -4.27 -47.01
C PRO A 493 -66.52 -5.37 -48.03
N LYS A 494 -65.48 -6.18 -47.77
CA LYS A 494 -65.46 -7.58 -48.23
C LYS A 494 -64.58 -8.48 -47.36
N LYS A 495 -65.18 -9.61 -46.98
CA LYS A 495 -64.71 -10.70 -46.12
C LYS A 495 -63.76 -11.65 -46.86
N ALA A 496 -62.79 -12.24 -46.15
CA ALA A 496 -62.41 -13.67 -46.15
C ALA A 496 -61.15 -13.81 -45.25
N ALA A 497 -61.25 -14.40 -44.06
CA ALA A 497 -61.24 -15.83 -43.73
C ALA A 497 -59.82 -16.36 -43.39
N ALA A 498 -59.76 -16.98 -42.21
CA ALA A 498 -58.61 -17.48 -41.45
C ALA A 498 -57.84 -18.65 -42.11
N LYS A 499 -56.57 -18.87 -41.73
CA LYS A 499 -56.19 -19.83 -40.66
C LYS A 499 -54.66 -19.98 -40.45
N LYS A 500 -54.37 -20.19 -39.16
CA LYS A 500 -53.20 -20.73 -38.44
C LYS A 500 -52.17 -21.59 -39.20
N THR A 501 -50.91 -21.48 -38.74
CA THR A 501 -49.95 -22.53 -38.26
C THR A 501 -48.53 -21.95 -38.41
N SER A 502 -47.47 -22.26 -37.66
CA SER A 502 -47.16 -23.09 -36.48
C SER A 502 -45.80 -22.60 -35.94
N ALA A 503 -45.49 -22.95 -34.69
CA ALA A 503 -44.26 -22.56 -34.00
C ALA A 503 -43.03 -23.38 -34.45
N LYS A 504 -41.82 -22.80 -34.39
CA LYS A 504 -40.65 -23.51 -33.84
C LYS A 504 -39.51 -22.58 -33.40
N LYS A 505 -38.99 -22.93 -32.24
CA LYS A 505 -37.90 -22.35 -31.44
C LYS A 505 -36.57 -22.97 -31.91
N ALA A 506 -35.48 -22.20 -32.01
CA ALA A 506 -34.12 -22.75 -32.08
C ALA A 506 -33.09 -21.78 -31.46
N ALA A 507 -32.22 -22.36 -30.62
CA ALA A 507 -31.17 -21.73 -29.82
C ALA A 507 -29.81 -21.68 -30.57
N PRO A 508 -28.76 -21.03 -30.01
CA PRO A 508 -27.60 -20.56 -30.76
C PRO A 508 -26.46 -21.58 -30.87
N LYS A 509 -25.71 -21.54 -32.00
CA LYS A 509 -24.52 -22.36 -32.24
C LYS A 509 -23.24 -21.66 -31.79
N LYS A 510 -22.41 -22.41 -31.04
CA LYS A 510 -20.99 -22.18 -30.75
C LYS A 510 -20.16 -22.13 -32.04
N ALA A 511 -19.15 -21.26 -32.10
CA ALA A 511 -18.10 -21.29 -33.11
C ALA A 511 -16.74 -21.51 -32.45
N ALA A 512 -16.06 -22.56 -32.91
CA ALA A 512 -14.76 -23.02 -32.45
C ALA A 512 -13.60 -22.37 -33.23
N ALA A 513 -12.42 -22.49 -32.62
CA ALA A 513 -11.13 -21.95 -32.98
C ALA A 513 -10.67 -22.17 -34.43
N LYS A 514 -9.96 -21.18 -34.97
CA LYS A 514 -9.06 -21.32 -36.12
C LYS A 514 -7.63 -20.98 -35.72
N LYS A 515 -6.73 -21.95 -35.91
CA LYS A 515 -5.26 -21.80 -35.91
C LYS A 515 -4.83 -20.88 -37.05
N ALA A 516 -3.86 -20.00 -36.78
CA ALA A 516 -3.11 -19.25 -37.80
C ALA A 516 -1.63 -19.68 -37.76
N PRO A 517 -0.91 -19.62 -38.91
CA PRO A 517 0.39 -20.27 -39.09
C PRO A 517 1.58 -19.38 -38.69
N ALA A 518 2.70 -20.06 -38.42
CA ALA A 518 4.01 -19.52 -38.08
C ALA A 518 4.54 -18.51 -39.10
N LYS A 519 5.16 -17.42 -38.61
CA LYS A 519 6.00 -16.52 -39.41
C LYS A 519 7.41 -16.42 -38.83
N LYS A 520 8.35 -16.75 -39.72
CA LYS A 520 9.81 -16.62 -39.77
C LYS A 520 10.43 -15.57 -38.84
N ALA A 521 11.41 -16.03 -38.08
CA ALA A 521 12.46 -15.21 -37.47
C ALA A 521 13.51 -14.81 -38.52
N ALA A 522 13.98 -13.57 -38.47
CA ALA A 522 15.15 -13.06 -39.20
C ALA A 522 16.31 -12.81 -38.22
N PRO A 523 17.58 -12.89 -38.66
CA PRO A 523 18.68 -13.33 -37.83
C PRO A 523 19.40 -12.21 -37.05
N LYS A 524 19.92 -12.60 -35.88
CA LYS A 524 20.87 -11.85 -35.05
C LYS A 524 22.18 -11.63 -35.82
N LYS A 525 22.60 -10.37 -35.98
CA LYS A 525 23.99 -10.02 -36.33
C LYS A 525 24.85 -10.07 -35.08
N ALA A 526 25.79 -11.00 -35.07
CA ALA A 526 26.93 -11.04 -34.16
C ALA A 526 27.95 -9.95 -34.54
N ALA A 527 28.46 -9.23 -33.55
CA ALA A 527 29.67 -8.44 -33.66
C ALA A 527 30.60 -8.83 -32.50
N ALA A 528 31.61 -9.63 -32.84
CA ALA A 528 32.78 -9.90 -32.03
C ALA A 528 33.82 -8.76 -32.15
N LYS A 529 34.80 -8.77 -31.24
CA LYS A 529 36.03 -7.93 -31.09
C LYS A 529 35.88 -6.90 -29.96
N LYS A 530 36.80 -6.75 -29.00
CA LYS A 530 38.18 -7.23 -28.82
C LYS A 530 38.53 -7.05 -27.32
N ALA A 531 39.22 -8.01 -26.71
CA ALA A 531 39.97 -7.79 -25.48
C ALA A 531 41.24 -6.96 -25.77
N PRO A 532 41.82 -6.31 -24.74
CA PRO A 532 43.22 -6.64 -24.48
C PRO A 532 43.60 -6.85 -23.01
N ALA A 533 44.66 -7.64 -22.91
CA ALA A 533 45.46 -8.14 -21.80
C ALA A 533 45.79 -7.20 -20.62
N LYS A 534 45.76 -7.84 -19.43
CA LYS A 534 46.76 -7.87 -18.35
C LYS A 534 47.89 -6.82 -18.38
N LYS A 535 47.99 -6.05 -17.28
CA LYS A 535 49.29 -5.69 -16.67
C LYS A 535 49.25 -5.92 -15.16
N LYS A 536 50.13 -6.81 -14.70
CA LYS A 536 50.56 -6.98 -13.30
C LYS A 536 51.39 -5.77 -12.89
N ALA A 537 51.15 -5.23 -11.69
CA ALA A 537 52.17 -4.52 -10.91
C ALA A 537 51.75 -4.46 -9.42
N ALA A 538 52.42 -5.27 -8.60
CA ALA A 538 52.77 -5.00 -7.21
C ALA A 538 54.32 -5.06 -7.19
N PRO A 539 55.07 -4.45 -6.25
CA PRO A 539 54.74 -4.30 -4.83
C PRO A 539 55.18 -2.97 -4.17
N LYS A 540 54.79 -2.74 -2.90
CA LYS A 540 55.74 -2.35 -1.83
C LYS A 540 55.08 -2.39 -0.45
N LYS A 541 55.77 -3.11 0.45
CA LYS A 541 55.58 -3.19 1.90
C LYS A 541 55.97 -1.86 2.55
N ALA A 542 55.26 -1.46 3.61
CA ALA A 542 55.86 -0.76 4.74
C ALA A 542 55.14 -1.17 6.02
N ALA A 543 55.93 -1.53 7.01
CA ALA A 543 55.50 -2.13 8.26
C ALA A 543 55.51 -1.09 9.41
N ALA A 544 54.65 -1.37 10.38
CA ALA A 544 54.78 -1.12 11.82
C ALA A 544 54.80 0.30 12.38
N LYS A 545 53.88 0.57 13.32
CA LYS A 545 54.22 0.76 14.74
C LYS A 545 53.00 0.58 15.65
N LYS A 546 53.22 -0.17 16.73
CA LYS A 546 52.30 -0.53 17.82
C LYS A 546 52.35 0.51 18.94
N ALA A 547 51.29 0.45 19.77
CA ALA A 547 51.22 0.68 21.24
C ALA A 547 50.71 2.05 21.73
N PRO A 548 50.17 2.16 22.97
CA PRO A 548 49.34 1.19 23.72
C PRO A 548 48.10 1.82 24.40
N ALA A 549 47.27 0.96 24.98
CA ALA A 549 46.12 1.28 25.81
C ALA A 549 46.48 1.86 27.20
N LYS A 550 45.62 2.73 27.76
CA LYS A 550 45.55 3.03 29.19
C LYS A 550 44.09 3.11 29.68
N LYS A 551 43.83 2.36 30.76
CA LYS A 551 42.63 2.36 31.64
C LYS A 551 42.62 3.56 32.60
N LYS A 552 41.45 3.77 33.24
CA LYS A 552 41.09 4.55 34.47
C LYS A 552 40.26 5.81 34.13
N ALA A 553 39.24 6.24 34.88
CA ALA A 553 38.52 5.78 36.07
C ALA A 553 37.21 6.62 36.18
N ALA A 554 36.28 6.17 37.02
CA ALA A 554 34.97 6.78 37.29
C ALA A 554 35.01 8.22 37.86
N PRO A 555 33.89 8.97 37.84
CA PRO A 555 33.69 10.10 38.73
C PRO A 555 32.73 9.77 39.89
N LYS A 556 33.15 10.21 41.09
CA LYS A 556 32.42 10.20 42.35
C LYS A 556 31.32 11.28 42.37
N LYS A 557 30.31 10.99 43.20
CA LYS A 557 29.30 11.90 43.77
C LYS A 557 29.91 13.17 44.38
N ALA A 558 29.20 14.29 44.27
CA ALA A 558 29.24 15.38 45.23
C ALA A 558 27.80 15.77 45.61
N ALA A 559 27.57 15.85 46.91
CA ALA A 559 26.33 16.24 47.56
C ALA A 559 26.52 17.60 48.24
N ALA A 560 25.48 18.45 48.25
CA ALA A 560 25.18 19.57 49.18
C ALA A 560 24.25 20.54 48.41
N LYS A 561 23.15 21.11 48.92
CA LYS A 561 22.68 21.36 50.29
C LYS A 561 21.16 21.63 50.27
N LYS A 562 20.50 21.28 51.39
CA LYS A 562 19.14 21.63 51.86
C LYS A 562 18.96 23.17 51.88
N ALA A 563 17.78 23.80 51.85
CA ALA A 563 16.55 23.66 52.65
C ALA A 563 15.48 24.71 52.14
N PRO A 564 14.35 24.97 52.81
CA PRO A 564 13.23 24.08 53.13
C PRO A 564 11.86 24.63 52.66
N ALA A 565 10.84 23.76 52.76
CA ALA A 565 9.43 24.02 52.55
C ALA A 565 8.79 24.98 53.58
N LYS A 566 7.76 25.73 53.15
CA LYS A 566 6.69 26.24 54.02
C LYS A 566 5.32 25.72 53.56
N LYS A 567 4.55 25.31 54.57
CA LYS A 567 3.24 24.64 54.51
C LYS A 567 2.10 25.57 54.06
N LYS A 568 1.10 24.90 53.48
CA LYS A 568 -0.35 25.19 53.39
C LYS A 568 -0.91 26.20 54.41
N ALA A 569 -1.82 27.03 53.93
CA ALA A 569 -3.05 27.39 54.64
C ALA A 569 -4.20 27.60 53.64
N ALA A 570 -5.34 27.00 53.96
CA ALA A 570 -6.59 27.08 53.24
C ALA A 570 -7.32 28.40 53.50
N GLY A 571 -8.19 28.82 52.58
CA GLY A 571 -9.13 29.93 52.79
C GLY A 571 -10.17 30.04 51.68
N LYS A 572 -11.35 29.45 51.90
CA LYS A 572 -12.61 29.70 51.16
C LYS A 572 -13.00 31.18 51.20
N LYS A 573 -13.57 31.71 50.11
CA LYS A 573 -14.97 32.21 50.00
C LYS A 573 -15.13 33.13 48.77
N LYS A 574 -16.30 32.96 48.12
CA LYS A 574 -17.20 33.97 47.47
C LYS A 574 -16.50 35.09 46.70
N SER A 575 -16.71 35.24 45.39
CA SER A 575 -18.01 35.57 44.78
C SER A 575 -18.03 35.27 43.29
#